data_AF-A0A9D1M0F3-F1
#
_entry.id   AF-A0A9D1M0F3-F1
#
_cell.length_a   1.000
_cell.length_b   1.000
_cell.length_c   1.000
_cell.angle_alpha   90.00
_cell.angle_beta   90.00
_cell.angle_gamma   90.00
#
_symmetry.space_group_name_H-M   'P 1'
#
loop_
_entity.id
_entity.type
_entity.pdbx_description
1 polymer ?
#
loop_
_entity_poly.entity_id
_entity_poly.type
_entity_poly.pdbx_seq_one_letter_code
_entity_poly.pdbx_strand_id
1 'polypeptide(L)'
;MPLDVHLMVKDVLSYIKSFIIFEPRNITVHYESAKNKEELKEWIKYIKDNNCKVGISIKTETKVEEIYDLLPYIPTVLIMTVEPGKVDKN
;
A
#
# COMPACT_ATOMS: atom_id res chain seq x y z
N MET A 1 3.05 20.71 -2.50
CA MET A 1 3.74 19.48 -2.96
C MET A 1 2.73 18.34 -2.91
N PRO A 2 2.66 17.46 -3.90
CA PRO A 2 1.86 16.23 -3.88
C PRO A 2 2.01 15.40 -2.59
N LEU A 3 0.90 14.95 -2.01
CA LEU A 3 0.91 14.06 -0.86
C LEU A 3 1.09 12.59 -1.29
N ASP A 4 2.04 11.89 -0.67
CA ASP A 4 2.23 10.44 -0.80
C ASP A 4 1.99 9.82 0.58
N VAL A 5 1.00 8.94 0.68
CA VAL A 5 0.54 8.35 1.94
C VAL A 5 0.99 6.90 1.99
N HIS A 6 1.88 6.58 2.92
CA HIS A 6 2.29 5.21 3.20
C HIS A 6 1.62 4.70 4.47
N LEU A 7 0.67 3.79 4.33
CA LEU A 7 -0.15 3.28 5.42
C LEU A 7 0.50 2.08 6.12
N MET A 8 1.07 2.33 7.29
CA MET A 8 1.58 1.32 8.24
C MET A 8 0.60 1.15 9.42
N VAL A 9 -0.65 0.80 9.14
CA VAL A 9 -1.75 0.72 10.12
C VAL A 9 -2.49 -0.62 10.03
N LYS A 10 -3.19 -1.00 11.11
CA LYS A 10 -3.99 -2.23 11.14
C LYS A 10 -5.32 -2.11 10.39
N ASP A 11 -6.04 -1.00 10.57
CA ASP A 11 -7.34 -0.77 9.93
C ASP A 11 -7.17 0.00 8.61
N VAL A 12 -6.57 -0.68 7.62
CA VAL A 12 -6.14 -0.04 6.36
C VAL A 12 -7.28 0.66 5.64
N LEU A 13 -8.46 0.01 5.50
CA LEU A 13 -9.58 0.57 4.76
C LEU A 13 -10.10 1.87 5.37
N SER A 14 -10.22 1.94 6.70
CA SER A 14 -10.65 3.17 7.38
C SER A 14 -9.68 4.33 7.12
N TYR A 15 -8.37 4.04 7.11
CA TYR A 15 -7.36 5.06 6.82
C TYR A 15 -7.27 5.42 5.33
N ILE A 16 -7.49 4.48 4.41
CA ILE A 16 -7.66 4.81 2.98
C ILE A 16 -8.79 5.84 2.85
N LYS A 17 -9.96 5.58 3.45
CA LYS A 17 -11.12 6.48 3.41
C LYS A 17 -10.86 7.83 4.07
N SER A 18 -10.11 7.87 5.18
CA SER A 18 -9.80 9.13 5.85
C SER A 18 -8.78 9.97 5.09
N PHE A 19 -7.88 9.35 4.32
CA PHE A 19 -6.88 10.07 3.55
C PHE A 19 -7.33 10.43 2.13
N ILE A 20 -8.26 9.68 1.53
CA ILE A 20 -8.69 9.91 0.14
C ILE A 20 -9.31 11.30 -0.06
N ILE A 21 -9.95 11.86 0.97
CA ILE A 21 -10.58 13.19 0.93
C ILE A 21 -9.58 14.33 0.75
N PHE A 22 -8.29 14.08 1.02
CA PHE A 22 -7.22 15.06 0.81
C PHE A 22 -6.61 14.98 -0.58
N GLU A 23 -7.20 14.16 -1.47
CA GLU A 23 -6.75 13.94 -2.84
C GLU A 23 -5.23 13.64 -2.94
N PRO A 24 -4.73 12.66 -2.17
CA PRO A 24 -3.32 12.31 -2.23
C PRO A 24 -2.98 11.86 -3.65
N ARG A 25 -1.74 12.12 -4.08
CA ARG A 25 -1.28 11.58 -5.36
C ARG A 25 -1.30 10.06 -5.32
N ASN A 26 -0.81 9.49 -4.22
CA ASN A 26 -0.57 8.07 -4.08
C ASN A 26 -0.91 7.61 -2.66
N ILE A 27 -1.55 6.45 -2.55
CA ILE A 27 -1.72 5.72 -1.30
C ILE A 27 -1.03 4.36 -1.46
N THR A 28 -0.01 4.12 -0.66
CA THR A 28 0.73 2.86 -0.59
C THR A 28 0.29 2.06 0.63
N VAL A 29 -0.11 0.81 0.42
CA VAL A 29 -0.48 -0.14 1.47
C VAL A 29 0.49 -1.32 1.49
N HIS A 30 0.65 -1.96 2.65
CA HIS A 30 1.44 -3.18 2.75
C HIS A 30 0.67 -4.38 2.20
N TYR A 31 1.32 -5.20 1.37
CA TYR A 31 0.79 -6.48 0.91
C TYR A 31 0.35 -7.35 2.09
N GLU A 32 1.16 -7.37 3.15
CA GLU A 32 0.98 -8.20 4.34
C GLU A 32 -0.15 -7.71 5.25
N SER A 33 -0.73 -6.53 5.00
CA SER A 33 -1.82 -6.00 5.79
C SER A 33 -3.18 -6.56 5.39
N ALA A 34 -3.32 -7.07 4.17
CA ALA A 34 -4.54 -7.72 3.72
C ALA A 34 -4.61 -9.17 4.22
N LYS A 35 -5.80 -9.63 4.58
CA LYS A 35 -6.06 -11.02 5.00
C LYS A 35 -5.93 -12.00 3.84
N ASN A 36 -6.24 -11.54 2.63
CA ASN A 36 -6.18 -12.31 1.38
C ASN A 36 -6.05 -11.37 0.17
N LYS A 37 -5.84 -11.95 -1.01
CA LYS A 37 -5.66 -11.18 -2.25
C LYS A 37 -6.93 -10.46 -2.69
N GLU A 38 -8.11 -10.98 -2.35
CA GLU A 38 -9.40 -10.36 -2.64
C GLU A 38 -9.55 -9.01 -1.91
N GLU A 39 -9.29 -8.97 -0.59
CA GLU A 39 -9.32 -7.73 0.20
C GLU A 39 -8.33 -6.70 -0.33
N LEU A 40 -7.13 -7.14 -0.72
CA LEU A 40 -6.13 -6.25 -1.32
C LEU A 40 -6.61 -5.65 -2.66
N LYS A 41 -7.25 -6.46 -3.51
CA LYS A 41 -7.83 -6.02 -4.79
C LYS A 41 -8.98 -5.05 -4.58
N GLU A 42 -9.79 -5.22 -3.54
CA GLU A 42 -10.83 -4.27 -3.14
C GLU A 42 -10.23 -2.91 -2.77
N TRP A 43 -9.15 -2.89 -1.99
CA TRP A 43 -8.45 -1.65 -1.65
C TRP A 43 -7.86 -0.96 -2.87
N ILE A 44 -7.17 -1.72 -3.74
CA ILE A 44 -6.62 -1.24 -5.02
C ILE A 44 -7.72 -0.60 -5.87
N LYS A 45 -8.86 -1.29 -6.01
CA LYS A 45 -10.00 -0.79 -6.76
C LYS A 45 -10.55 0.50 -6.14
N TYR A 46 -10.77 0.52 -4.83
CA TYR A 46 -11.31 1.69 -4.14
C TYR A 46 -10.42 2.92 -4.30
N ILE A 47 -9.10 2.78 -4.12
CA ILE A 47 -8.15 3.91 -4.29
C ILE A 47 -8.21 4.46 -5.72
N LYS A 48 -8.24 3.57 -6.73
CA LYS A 48 -8.33 3.96 -8.15
C LYS A 48 -9.64 4.64 -8.52
N ASP A 49 -10.76 4.09 -8.06
CA ASP A 49 -12.10 4.64 -8.34
C ASP A 49 -12.24 6.06 -7.76
N ASN A 50 -11.40 6.43 -6.79
CA ASN A 50 -11.31 7.77 -6.20
C ASN A 50 -10.15 8.62 -6.77
N ASN A 51 -9.74 8.36 -8.02
CA ASN A 51 -8.74 9.14 -8.77
C ASN A 51 -7.35 9.24 -8.09
N CYS A 52 -7.01 8.30 -7.21
CA CYS A 52 -5.71 8.24 -6.54
C CYS A 52 -4.86 7.11 -7.14
N LYS A 53 -3.53 7.31 -7.22
CA LYS A 53 -2.62 6.21 -7.54
C LYS A 53 -2.50 5.27 -6.35
N VAL A 54 -2.33 3.98 -6.63
CA VAL A 54 -2.14 2.96 -5.61
C VAL A 54 -0.71 2.42 -5.68
N GLY A 55 -0.11 2.24 -4.50
CA GLY A 55 1.15 1.53 -4.34
C GLY A 55 0.99 0.29 -3.47
N ILE A 56 1.82 -0.72 -3.72
CA ILE A 56 2.01 -1.85 -2.82
C ILE A 56 3.40 -1.80 -2.24
N SER A 57 3.49 -1.85 -0.92
CA SER A 57 4.73 -2.07 -0.20
C SER A 57 4.85 -3.52 0.23
N ILE A 58 6.07 -4.06 0.17
CA ILE A 58 6.37 -5.38 0.72
C ILE A 58 7.51 -5.29 1.74
N LYS A 59 7.42 -6.07 2.81
CA LYS A 59 8.49 -6.23 3.80
C LYS A 59 9.69 -6.94 3.21
N THR A 60 10.83 -6.87 3.91
CA THR A 60 12.08 -7.51 3.51
C THR A 60 11.95 -9.02 3.30
N GLU A 61 11.14 -9.70 4.11
CA GLU A 61 10.94 -11.16 4.05
C GLU A 61 9.87 -11.59 3.05
N THR A 62 9.13 -10.65 2.48
CA THR A 62 8.08 -10.96 1.50
C THR A 62 8.69 -11.12 0.13
N LYS A 63 8.48 -12.29 -0.46
CA LYS A 63 8.93 -12.62 -1.82
C LYS A 63 8.26 -11.70 -2.84
N VAL A 64 9.05 -11.15 -3.76
CA VAL A 64 8.56 -10.20 -4.77
C VAL A 64 7.55 -10.84 -5.74
N GLU A 65 7.66 -12.15 -5.95
CA GLU A 65 6.77 -12.93 -6.81
C GLU A 65 5.31 -12.93 -6.32
N GLU A 66 5.10 -12.71 -5.01
CA GLU A 66 3.77 -12.66 -4.39
C GLU A 66 2.87 -11.56 -4.98
N ILE A 67 3.48 -10.50 -5.50
CA ILE A 67 2.78 -9.32 -6.05
C ILE A 67 2.78 -9.26 -7.58
N TYR A 68 3.31 -10.27 -8.28
CA TYR A 68 3.40 -10.24 -9.75
C TYR A 68 2.02 -10.12 -10.43
N ASP A 69 0.99 -10.76 -9.87
CA ASP A 69 -0.38 -10.66 -10.39
C ASP A 69 -1.02 -9.28 -10.18
N LEU A 70 -0.44 -8.45 -9.33
CA LEU A 70 -0.91 -7.10 -9.03
C LEU A 70 -0.26 -6.04 -9.92
N LEU A 71 0.92 -6.30 -10.48
CA LEU A 71 1.71 -5.34 -11.28
C LEU A 71 0.93 -4.64 -12.39
N PRO A 72 0.01 -5.30 -13.14
CA PRO A 72 -0.79 -4.60 -14.15
C PRO A 72 -1.70 -3.51 -13.58
N TYR A 73 -1.95 -3.54 -12.27
CA TYR A 73 -2.88 -2.65 -11.59
C TYR A 73 -2.17 -1.61 -10.72
N ILE A 74 -0.90 -1.76 -10.38
CA ILE A 74 -0.25 -0.91 -9.38
C ILE A 74 0.92 -0.14 -10.04
N PRO A 75 0.82 1.19 -10.21
CA PRO A 75 1.91 1.97 -10.79
C PRO A 75 3.13 2.11 -9.86
N THR A 76 2.99 1.78 -8.58
CA THR A 76 4.03 1.96 -7.56
C THR A 76 4.26 0.66 -6.80
N VAL A 77 5.53 0.25 -6.68
CA VAL A 77 5.98 -0.81 -5.78
C VAL A 77 7.03 -0.23 -4.84
N LEU A 78 6.86 -0.44 -3.54
CA LEU A 78 7.77 0.02 -2.49
C LEU A 78 8.40 -1.17 -1.76
N ILE A 79 9.68 -1.43 -2.04
CA ILE A 79 10.44 -2.48 -1.35
C ILE A 79 11.01 -1.90 -0.06
N MET A 80 10.61 -2.45 1.08
CA MET A 80 11.16 -2.03 2.37
C MET A 80 12.58 -2.58 2.52
N THR A 81 13.51 -1.73 2.94
CA THR A 81 14.91 -2.13 3.22
C THR A 81 15.16 -2.49 4.68
N VAL A 82 14.17 -2.25 5.54
CA VAL A 82 14.16 -2.55 6.98
C VAL A 82 12.76 -3.01 7.38
N GLU A 83 12.66 -3.64 8.55
CA GLU A 83 11.34 -4.00 9.11
C GLU A 83 10.53 -2.72 9.42
N PRO A 84 9.34 -2.53 8.84
CA PRO A 84 8.53 -1.34 9.05
C PRO A 84 8.23 -1.10 10.54
N GLY A 85 8.42 0.13 10.99
CA GLY A 85 8.19 0.52 12.38
C GLY A 85 9.30 0.12 13.37
N LYS A 86 10.34 -0.59 12.92
CA LYS A 86 11.58 -0.75 13.70
C LYS A 86 12.60 0.28 13.26
N VAL A 87 13.16 1.00 14.24
CA VAL A 87 14.38 1.79 14.02
C VAL A 87 15.54 0.80 14.11
N ASP A 88 16.33 0.73 13.05
CA ASP A 88 17.56 -0.05 13.04
C ASP A 88 18.52 0.56 14.08
N LYS A 89 18.84 -0.21 15.13
CA LYS A 89 19.64 0.27 16.28
C LYS A 89 21.14 0.08 16.03
N ASN A 90 21.61 0.44 14.84
CA ASN A 90 23.04 0.50 14.56
C ASN A 90 23.62 1.81 15.08
#